data_AF-A0A4S8L8L4-F1
#
_entry.id   AF-A0A4S8L8L4-F1
#
_cell.length_a   1.000
_cell.length_b   1.000
_cell.length_c   1.000
_cell.angle_alpha   90.00
_cell.angle_beta   90.00
_cell.angle_gamma   90.00
#
_symmetry.space_group_name_H-M   'P 1'
#
loop_
_entity.id
_entity.type
_entity.pdbx_description
1 polymer ?
#
loop_
_entity_poly.entity_id
_entity_poly.type
_entity_poly.pdbx_seq_one_letter_code
_entity_poly.pdbx_strand_id
1 'polypeptide(L)'
;MINGSQSRHRPNNQCNCRDCTEIRVTTNCDHPHLCMVRAQELLDTLPPKWDPRVEQPEDVETNLISIPKTRGEEIFDYHLTTTGDLSDIFRIFTDKSHT
;
A
#
# COMPACT_ATOMS: atom_id res chain seq x y z
N MET A 1 -3.64 13.41 13.59
CA MET A 1 -4.88 14.13 13.95
C MET A 1 -5.32 14.94 12.73
N ILE A 2 -6.25 14.43 11.91
CA ILE A 2 -6.82 15.26 10.84
C ILE A 2 -7.65 16.33 11.54
N ASN A 3 -7.14 17.55 11.50
CA ASN A 3 -7.75 18.72 12.12
C ASN A 3 -9.02 19.05 11.31
N GLY A 4 -10.10 18.33 11.65
CA GLY A 4 -11.42 18.55 11.10
C GLY A 4 -11.92 19.88 11.58
N SER A 5 -11.57 20.95 10.86
CA SER A 5 -12.42 22.13 10.78
C SER A 5 -13.84 21.60 10.62
N GLN A 6 -14.72 21.92 11.58
CA GLN A 6 -16.11 21.49 11.65
C GLN A 6 -16.83 22.00 10.40
N SER A 7 -16.57 21.31 9.29
CA SER A 7 -17.25 21.42 8.03
C SER A 7 -18.68 21.07 8.42
N ARG A 8 -19.57 22.07 8.35
CA ARG A 8 -21.02 21.88 8.53
C ARG A 8 -21.53 21.06 7.36
N HIS A 9 -21.10 19.81 7.30
CA HIS A 9 -21.48 18.85 6.29
C HIS A 9 -22.97 18.56 6.45
N ARG A 10 -23.66 18.43 5.32
CA ARG A 10 -25.07 18.05 5.29
C ARG A 10 -25.14 16.73 4.52
N PRO A 11 -25.83 15.70 5.03
CA PRO A 11 -25.93 14.40 4.38
C PRO A 11 -26.89 14.47 3.18
N ASN A 12 -26.57 15.29 2.19
CA ASN A 12 -27.34 15.50 0.98
C ASN A 12 -26.43 15.95 -0.17
N ASN A 13 -26.99 15.97 -1.38
CA ASN A 13 -26.25 16.32 -2.59
C ASN A 13 -26.01 17.83 -2.77
N GLN A 14 -26.54 18.66 -1.87
CA GLN A 14 -26.48 20.12 -1.94
C GLN A 14 -25.52 20.71 -0.89
N CYS A 15 -24.72 19.84 -0.23
CA CYS A 15 -23.73 20.31 0.73
C CYS A 15 -22.64 21.13 0.02
N ASN A 16 -22.32 22.29 0.57
CA ASN A 16 -21.27 23.20 0.08
C ASN A 16 -20.07 23.25 1.04
N CYS A 17 -19.83 22.17 1.79
CA CYS A 17 -18.61 22.07 2.59
C CYS A 17 -17.38 21.99 1.69
N ARG A 18 -16.19 22.23 2.27
CA ARG A 18 -14.92 22.19 1.56
C ARG A 18 -14.73 20.86 0.82
N ASP A 19 -14.94 19.75 1.53
CA ASP A 19 -14.70 18.40 1.00
C ASP A 19 -15.67 18.05 -0.14
N CYS A 20 -16.96 18.35 0.00
CA CYS A 20 -17.94 18.12 -1.07
C CYS A 20 -17.66 19.00 -2.30
N THR A 21 -17.20 20.23 -2.10
CA THR A 21 -16.85 21.14 -3.20
C THR A 21 -15.60 20.64 -3.93
N GLU A 22 -14.57 20.25 -3.18
CA GLU A 22 -13.33 19.70 -3.71
C GLU A 22 -13.58 18.43 -4.54
N ILE A 23 -14.39 17.49 -4.03
CA ILE A 23 -14.75 16.28 -4.79
C ILE A 23 -15.48 16.62 -6.09
N ARG A 24 -16.45 17.55 -6.07
CA ARG A 24 -17.14 17.96 -7.30
C ARG A 24 -16.17 18.53 -8.33
N VAL A 25 -15.26 19.40 -7.90
CA VAL A 25 -14.29 20.04 -8.81
C VAL A 25 -13.26 19.06 -9.36
N THR A 26 -12.77 18.15 -8.52
CA THR A 26 -11.66 17.24 -8.89
C THR A 26 -12.11 15.99 -9.65
N THR A 27 -13.30 15.47 -9.34
CA THR A 27 -13.80 14.20 -9.89
C THR A 27 -15.03 14.34 -10.77
N ASN A 28 -15.67 15.52 -10.78
CA ASN A 28 -16.95 15.73 -11.45
C ASN A 28 -18.08 14.80 -10.93
N CYS A 29 -18.00 14.29 -9.67
CA CYS A 29 -19.08 13.51 -9.02
C CYS A 29 -20.25 14.43 -8.62
N ASP A 30 -21.45 14.16 -9.14
CA ASP A 30 -22.69 14.91 -8.84
C ASP A 30 -23.19 14.71 -7.40
N HIS A 31 -22.84 13.56 -6.80
CA HIS A 31 -23.36 13.08 -5.52
C HIS A 31 -22.24 12.82 -4.51
N PRO A 32 -21.44 13.84 -4.11
CA PRO A 32 -20.22 13.64 -3.33
C PRO A 32 -20.48 12.94 -1.99
N HIS A 33 -21.61 13.23 -1.33
CA HIS A 33 -21.97 12.55 -0.09
C HIS A 33 -22.19 11.04 -0.28
N LEU A 34 -22.96 10.64 -1.30
CA LEU A 34 -23.21 9.23 -1.59
C LEU A 34 -21.92 8.53 -2.05
N CYS A 35 -21.10 9.21 -2.86
CA CYS A 35 -19.75 8.78 -3.25
C CYS A 35 -18.92 8.43 -1.98
N MET A 36 -18.87 9.32 -0.99
CA MET A 36 -18.15 9.09 0.28
C MET A 36 -18.74 7.95 1.13
N VAL A 37 -20.06 7.88 1.27
CA VAL A 37 -20.73 6.82 2.04
C VAL A 37 -20.44 5.45 1.42
N ARG A 38 -20.53 5.34 0.09
CA ARG A 38 -20.25 4.09 -0.60
C ARG A 38 -18.78 3.67 -0.46
N ALA A 39 -17.86 4.63 -0.50
CA ALA A 39 -16.44 4.37 -0.26
C ALA A 39 -16.20 3.85 1.16
N GLN A 40 -16.84 4.47 2.16
CA GLN A 40 -16.78 4.03 3.55
C GLN A 40 -17.30 2.59 3.70
N GLU A 41 -18.47 2.28 3.13
CA GLU A 41 -19.03 0.92 3.13
C GLU A 41 -18.09 -0.10 2.49
N LEU A 42 -17.39 0.27 1.41
CA LEU A 42 -16.41 -0.60 0.77
C LEU A 42 -15.20 -0.84 1.69
N LEU A 43 -14.67 0.22 2.31
CA LEU A 43 -13.57 0.09 3.27
C LEU A 43 -13.95 -0.78 4.46
N ASP A 44 -15.20 -0.72 4.91
CA ASP A 44 -15.72 -1.53 6.02
C ASP A 44 -15.86 -3.03 5.68
N THR A 45 -15.75 -3.40 4.40
CA THR A 45 -15.67 -4.81 3.98
C THR A 45 -14.25 -5.37 3.97
N LEU A 46 -13.22 -4.52 4.12
CA LEU A 46 -11.83 -4.96 4.04
C LEU A 46 -11.44 -5.77 5.29
N PRO A 47 -10.79 -6.93 5.13
CA PRO A 47 -10.15 -7.62 6.25
C PRO A 47 -9.10 -6.71 6.92
N PRO A 48 -8.82 -6.85 8.23
CA PRO A 48 -7.87 -5.98 8.93
C PRO A 48 -6.49 -5.88 8.28
N LYS A 49 -6.00 -6.99 7.70
CA LYS A 49 -4.73 -7.03 6.95
C LYS A 49 -4.69 -6.06 5.76
N TRP A 50 -5.84 -5.76 5.17
CA TRP A 50 -5.96 -4.93 3.98
C TRP A 50 -6.58 -3.56 4.26
N ASP A 51 -6.93 -3.27 5.51
CA ASP A 51 -7.53 -1.99 5.88
C ASP A 51 -6.45 -0.92 6.04
N PRO A 52 -6.36 0.06 5.12
CA PRO A 52 -5.33 1.11 5.18
C PRO A 52 -5.52 2.06 6.37
N ARG A 53 -6.65 1.97 7.09
CA ARG A 53 -6.93 2.78 8.28
C ARG A 53 -6.26 2.20 9.54
N VAL A 54 -5.81 0.95 9.48
CA VAL A 54 -5.08 0.27 10.56
C VAL A 54 -3.58 0.36 10.31
N GLU A 55 -2.80 0.42 11.38
CA GLU A 55 -1.34 0.33 11.30
C GLU A 55 -0.94 -1.00 10.65
N GLN A 56 -0.31 -0.90 9.48
CA GLN A 56 0.17 -2.07 8.74
C GLN A 56 1.53 -2.50 9.30
N PRO A 57 1.81 -3.81 9.36
CA PRO A 57 3.13 -4.28 9.74
C PRO A 57 4.17 -3.75 8.76
N GLU A 58 5.36 -3.42 9.27
CA GLU A 58 6.50 -3.11 8.40
C GLU A 58 6.91 -4.35 7.61
N ASP A 59 7.27 -4.16 6.34
CA ASP A 59 7.85 -5.20 5.49
C ASP A 59 9.29 -5.46 5.95
N VAL A 60 9.45 -6.18 7.06
CA VAL A 60 10.76 -6.52 7.62
C VAL A 60 11.27 -7.81 6.98
N GLU A 61 12.25 -7.64 6.11
CA GLU A 61 13.04 -8.74 5.58
C GLU A 61 14.00 -9.30 6.65
N THR A 62 13.77 -10.53 7.09
CA THR A 62 14.58 -11.18 8.14
C THR A 62 15.90 -11.67 7.57
N ASN A 63 17.02 -11.27 8.17
CA ASN A 63 18.34 -11.65 7.71
C ASN A 63 18.61 -13.16 7.83
N LEU A 64 18.65 -13.86 6.69
CA LEU A 64 18.84 -15.32 6.59
C LEU A 64 20.24 -15.80 6.98
N ILE A 65 21.23 -14.90 7.14
CA ILE A 65 22.61 -15.27 7.53
C ILE A 65 22.66 -15.88 8.94
N SER A 66 21.65 -15.58 9.77
CA SER A 66 21.55 -16.05 11.15
C SER A 66 20.97 -17.46 11.30
N ILE A 67 20.42 -18.06 10.24
CA ILE A 67 19.80 -19.38 10.31
C ILE A 67 20.89 -20.47 10.29
N PRO A 68 21.00 -21.33 11.32
CA PRO A 68 21.98 -22.40 11.34
C PRO A 68 21.72 -23.37 10.18
N LYS A 69 22.64 -23.48 9.24
CA LYS A 69 22.55 -24.46 8.15
C LYS A 69 22.81 -25.87 8.68
N THR A 70 21.83 -26.73 8.61
CA THR A 70 22.02 -28.20 8.69
C THR A 70 22.73 -28.67 7.42
N ARG A 71 23.58 -29.71 7.53
CA ARG A 71 24.42 -30.16 6.40
C ARG A 71 23.53 -30.63 5.24
N GLY A 72 23.63 -29.92 4.10
CA GLY A 72 22.99 -30.30 2.84
C GLY A 72 21.77 -29.46 2.44
N GLU A 73 21.37 -28.47 3.25
CA GLU A 73 20.27 -27.57 2.90
C GLU A 73 20.78 -26.30 2.18
N GLU A 74 20.22 -26.05 1.00
CA GLU A 74 20.31 -24.75 0.34
C GLU A 74 19.14 -23.88 0.82
N ILE A 75 19.45 -22.76 1.48
CA ILE A 75 18.44 -21.80 1.91
C ILE A 75 18.05 -20.97 0.69
N PHE A 76 16.79 -21.05 0.30
CA PHE A 76 16.22 -20.15 -0.70
C PHE A 76 16.17 -18.73 -0.13
N ASP A 77 16.82 -17.80 -0.82
CA ASP A 77 16.76 -16.40 -0.50
C ASP A 77 15.43 -15.81 -1.01
N TYR A 78 14.53 -15.48 -0.09
CA TYR A 78 13.23 -14.86 -0.40
C TYR A 78 13.25 -13.32 -0.28
N HIS A 79 14.41 -12.72 -0.01
CA HIS A 79 14.54 -11.27 0.02
C HIS A 79 14.11 -10.67 -1.33
N LEU A 80 13.18 -9.71 -1.28
CA LEU A 80 12.76 -8.92 -2.44
C LEU A 80 13.77 -7.81 -2.72
N THR A 81 14.47 -7.34 -1.69
CA THR A 81 15.59 -6.43 -1.85
C THR A 81 16.85 -7.17 -2.28
N THR A 82 17.38 -6.80 -3.43
CA THR A 82 18.69 -7.29 -3.89
C THR A 82 19.77 -6.39 -3.32
N THR A 83 20.76 -6.99 -2.65
CA THR A 83 21.99 -6.28 -2.25
C THR A 83 23.11 -6.67 -3.21
N GLY A 84 23.91 -5.70 -3.66
CA GLY A 84 24.97 -5.94 -4.64
C GLY A 84 25.01 -4.89 -5.76
N ASP A 85 25.81 -5.15 -6.78
CA ASP A 85 25.90 -4.30 -7.97
C ASP A 85 24.78 -4.65 -8.95
N LEU A 86 24.39 -3.70 -9.81
CA LEU A 86 23.38 -3.95 -10.86
C LEU A 86 23.74 -5.15 -11.75
N SER A 87 25.04 -5.41 -11.94
CA SER A 87 25.52 -6.58 -12.68
C SER A 87 25.14 -7.93 -12.04
N ASP A 88 24.93 -7.99 -10.73
CA ASP A 88 24.49 -9.19 -10.00
C ASP A 88 23.04 -9.58 -10.35
N ILE A 89 22.19 -8.59 -10.63
CA ILE A 89 20.80 -8.80 -11.08
C ILE A 89 20.79 -9.33 -12.52
N PHE A 90 21.71 -8.85 -13.35
CA PHE A 90 21.86 -9.30 -14.73
C PHE A 90 22.83 -10.48 -14.88
N ARG A 91 23.14 -11.24 -13.81
CA ARG A 91 24.16 -12.30 -13.86
C ARG A 91 23.96 -13.30 -15.00
N ILE A 92 22.72 -13.64 -15.33
CA ILE A 92 22.38 -14.48 -16.50
C ILE A 92 22.93 -13.93 -17.82
N PHE A 93 23.02 -12.60 -17.94
CA PHE A 93 23.47 -11.89 -19.15
C PHE A 93 24.91 -11.38 -19.06
N THR A 94 25.51 -11.35 -17.86
CA THR A 94 26.86 -10.79 -17.62
C THR A 94 27.90 -11.86 -17.31
N ASP A 95 27.50 -13.07 -16.95
CA ASP A 95 28.42 -14.15 -16.61
C ASP A 95 28.99 -14.82 -17.87
N LYS A 96 30.29 -14.58 -18.12
CA LYS A 96 31.03 -15.12 -19.29
C LYS A 96 31.20 -16.64 -19.26
N SER A 97 30.83 -17.29 -18.17
CA SER A 97 30.89 -18.74 -18.00
C SER A 97 29.66 -19.49 -18.53
N HIS A 98 28.61 -18.76 -18.94
CA HIS A 98 27.37 -19.30 -19.51
C HIS A 98 27.25 -19.11 -21.04
N THR A 99 28.33 -18.71 -21.72
CA THR A 99 28.47 -18.70 -23.19
C THR A 99 29.55 -19.67 -23.63
#